data_AF-A0A970UBQ4-F1
#
_entry.id   AF-A0A970UBQ4-F1
#
_cell.length_a   1.000
_cell.length_b   1.000
_cell.length_c   1.000
_cell.angle_alpha   90.00
_cell.angle_beta   90.00
_cell.angle_gamma   90.00
#
_symmetry.space_group_name_H-M   'P 1'
#
loop_
_entity.id
_entity.type
_entity.pdbx_description
1 polymer ?
#
loop_
_entity_poly.entity_id
_entity_poly.type
_entity_poly.pdbx_seq_one_letter_code
_entity_poly.pdbx_strand_id
1 'polypeptide(L)'
;RTIYEDAHIFAPNLHEMNLMTTRDYDNYRSLFDLMAGFIQPPDLLIYLRATVPTLVRQIQKRGRDYEESIRLDYLKSLNERYEQWIDSYTAGKKLVVNVDNINFAEKPEDLGVIIDKINAELHGLF
;
A
#
# COMPACT_ATOMS: atom_id res chain seq x y z
N ARG A 1 5.61 4.63 -1.09
CA ARG A 1 4.79 4.23 -2.24
C ARG A 1 5.69 3.66 -3.31
N THR A 2 5.21 2.71 -4.11
CA THR A 2 6.00 2.06 -5.18
C THR A 2 5.34 2.22 -6.54
N ILE A 3 6.06 1.96 -7.63
CA ILE A 3 5.47 1.90 -8.98
C ILE A 3 4.40 0.80 -9.09
N TYR A 4 4.55 -0.29 -8.33
CA TYR A 4 3.60 -1.38 -8.29
C TYR A 4 2.26 -0.94 -7.70
N GLU A 5 2.30 -0.08 -6.68
CA GLU A 5 1.10 0.46 -6.05
C GLU A 5 0.28 1.30 -7.04
N ASP A 6 0.95 2.10 -7.86
CA ASP A 6 0.29 2.90 -8.90
C ASP A 6 -0.41 1.98 -9.93
N ALA A 7 0.30 0.95 -10.39
CA ALA A 7 -0.20 0.08 -11.46
C ALA A 7 -1.20 -0.99 -11.03
N HIS A 8 -1.12 -1.45 -9.78
CA HIS A 8 -2.00 -2.51 -9.25
C HIS A 8 -3.15 -1.97 -8.42
N ILE A 9 -3.05 -0.75 -7.87
CA ILE A 9 -4.10 -0.18 -7.01
C ILE A 9 -4.78 1.00 -7.70
N PHE A 10 -4.03 2.04 -8.05
CA PHE A 10 -4.62 3.31 -8.49
C PHE A 10 -5.12 3.28 -9.92
N ALA A 11 -4.32 2.80 -10.89
CA ALA A 11 -4.74 2.72 -12.28
C ALA A 11 -5.99 1.85 -12.49
N PRO A 12 -6.09 0.62 -11.90
CA PRO A 12 -7.31 -0.18 -11.99
C PRO A 12 -8.50 0.50 -11.31
N ASN A 13 -8.28 1.16 -10.17
CA ASN A 13 -9.34 1.88 -9.47
C ASN A 13 -9.88 3.07 -10.29
N LEU A 14 -9.00 3.83 -10.97
CA LEU A 14 -9.40 4.90 -11.87
C LEU A 14 -10.18 4.38 -13.08
N HIS A 15 -9.77 3.24 -13.63
CA HIS A 15 -10.46 2.58 -14.74
C HIS A 15 -11.85 2.11 -14.33
N GLU A 16 -12.00 1.44 -13.18
CA GLU A 16 -13.30 1.00 -12.66
C GLU A 16 -14.24 2.16 -12.33
N MET A 17 -13.70 3.30 -11.90
CA MET A 17 -14.47 4.52 -11.67
C MET A 17 -14.85 5.26 -12.96
N ASN A 18 -14.51 4.73 -14.14
CA ASN A 18 -14.66 5.39 -15.44
C ASN A 18 -13.96 6.76 -15.54
N LEU A 19 -12.92 6.97 -14.72
CA LEU A 19 -12.07 8.16 -14.74
C LEU A 19 -10.83 7.98 -15.64
N MET A 20 -10.58 6.76 -16.08
CA MET A 20 -9.54 6.40 -17.05
C MET A 20 -10.19 5.56 -18.14
N THR A 21 -9.99 5.92 -19.41
CA THR A 21 -10.55 5.13 -20.51
C THR A 21 -9.84 3.78 -20.61
N THR A 22 -10.51 2.75 -21.16
CA THR A 22 -9.87 1.46 -21.41
C THR A 22 -8.61 1.59 -22.25
N ARG A 23 -8.62 2.47 -23.26
CA ARG A 23 -7.42 2.74 -24.09
C ARG A 23 -6.27 3.30 -23.26
N ASP A 24 -6.53 4.29 -22.41
CA ASP A 24 -5.49 4.89 -21.58
C ASP A 24 -4.97 3.90 -20.55
N TYR A 25 -5.86 3.11 -19.96
CA TYR A 25 -5.52 2.04 -19.02
C TYR A 25 -4.62 0.99 -19.67
N ASP A 26 -4.98 0.49 -20.86
CA ASP A 26 -4.20 -0.51 -21.58
C ASP A 26 -2.81 0.04 -21.98
N ASN A 27 -2.74 1.31 -22.41
CA ASN A 27 -1.48 1.98 -22.73
C ASN A 27 -0.60 2.12 -21.48
N TYR A 28 -1.17 2.60 -20.37
CA TYR A 28 -0.47 2.73 -19.10
C TYR A 28 0.05 1.36 -18.64
N ARG A 29 -0.79 0.33 -18.72
CA ARG A 29 -0.42 -1.02 -18.29
C ARG A 29 0.71 -1.59 -19.12
N SER A 30 0.65 -1.42 -20.45
CA SER A 30 1.71 -1.84 -21.37
C SER A 30 3.04 -1.15 -21.06
N LEU A 31 2.99 0.16 -20.77
CA LEU A 31 4.18 0.93 -20.38
C LEU A 31 4.74 0.47 -19.04
N PHE A 32 3.87 0.22 -18.05
CA PHE A 32 4.27 -0.29 -16.76
C PHE A 32 4.94 -1.67 -16.88
N ASP A 33 4.35 -2.61 -17.62
CA ASP A 33 4.89 -3.96 -17.77
C ASP A 33 6.27 -3.94 -18.46
N LEU A 34 6.45 -3.05 -19.44
CA LEU A 34 7.76 -2.79 -20.06
C LEU A 34 8.78 -2.28 -19.04
N MET A 35 8.44 -1.24 -18.27
CA MET A 35 9.35 -0.66 -17.28
C MET A 35 9.66 -1.64 -16.14
N ALA A 36 8.67 -2.39 -15.67
CA ALA A 36 8.82 -3.36 -14.60
C ALA A 36 9.84 -4.45 -14.95
N GLY A 37 9.94 -4.83 -16.24
CA GLY A 37 10.96 -5.78 -16.71
C GLY A 37 12.41 -5.28 -16.57
N PHE A 38 12.63 -3.96 -16.49
CA PHE A 38 13.97 -3.37 -16.34
C PHE A 38 14.33 -3.01 -14.90
N ILE A 39 13.37 -3.11 -13.97
CA ILE A 39 13.53 -2.63 -12.60
C ILE A 39 13.64 -3.82 -11.66
N GLN A 40 14.63 -3.80 -10.77
CA GLN A 40 14.72 -4.79 -9.71
C GLN A 40 13.65 -4.52 -8.64
N PRO A 41 12.97 -5.56 -8.15
CA PRO A 41 12.05 -5.41 -7.02
C PRO A 41 12.79 -4.93 -5.76
N PRO A 42 12.11 -4.26 -4.82
CA PRO A 42 12.72 -3.86 -3.57
C PRO A 42 13.18 -5.08 -2.74
N ASP A 43 14.27 -4.93 -1.98
CA ASP A 43 14.79 -5.97 -1.08
C ASP A 43 13.76 -6.42 -0.04
N LEU A 44 12.92 -5.48 0.41
CA LEU A 44 11.80 -5.72 1.31
C LEU A 44 10.65 -4.74 1.02
N LEU A 45 9.46 -5.28 0.76
CA LEU A 45 8.22 -4.51 0.70
C LEU A 45 7.55 -4.49 2.08
N ILE A 46 7.33 -3.31 2.65
CA ILE A 46 6.62 -3.17 3.93
C ILE A 46 5.18 -2.74 3.66
N TYR A 47 4.22 -3.56 4.07
CA TYR A 47 2.80 -3.26 4.00
C TYR A 47 2.25 -2.92 5.39
N LEU A 48 1.85 -1.66 5.57
CA LEU A 48 1.20 -1.19 6.79
C LEU A 48 -0.31 -1.47 6.69
N ARG A 49 -0.74 -2.59 7.25
CA ARG A 49 -2.13 -3.07 7.24
C ARG A 49 -2.92 -2.38 8.35
N ALA A 50 -4.03 -1.74 7.99
CA ALA A 50 -4.93 -1.08 8.92
C ALA A 50 -6.38 -1.37 8.53
N THR A 51 -7.26 -1.47 9.51
CA THR A 51 -8.71 -1.54 9.24
C THR A 51 -9.24 -0.20 8.75
N VAL A 52 -10.34 -0.22 7.97
CA VAL A 52 -11.02 1.00 7.50
C VAL A 52 -11.35 1.98 8.64
N PRO A 53 -11.87 1.54 9.82
CA PRO A 53 -12.08 2.44 10.95
C PRO A 53 -10.78 3.11 11.45
N THR A 54 -9.66 2.38 11.49
CA THR A 54 -8.36 2.95 11.86
C THR A 54 -7.91 4.00 10.84
N LEU A 55 -8.07 3.71 9.54
CA LEU A 55 -7.73 4.65 8.46
C LEU A 55 -8.56 5.94 8.56
N VAL A 56 -9.87 5.83 8.74
CA VAL A 56 -10.77 6.98 8.93
C VAL A 56 -10.35 7.82 10.14
N ARG A 57 -10.09 7.17 11.28
CA ARG A 57 -9.61 7.85 12.49
C ARG A 57 -8.29 8.59 12.25
N GLN A 58 -7.36 8.00 11.51
CA GLN A 58 -6.08 8.64 11.19
C GLN A 58 -6.23 9.82 10.22
N ILE A 59 -7.09 9.70 9.19
CA ILE A 59 -7.40 10.77 8.25
C ILE A 59 -8.00 11.96 9.00
N GLN A 60 -8.99 11.71 9.86
CA GLN A 60 -9.62 12.74 10.69
C GLN A 60 -8.61 13.42 11.64
N LYS A 61 -7.72 12.65 12.27
CA LYS A 61 -6.67 13.19 13.15
C LYS A 61 -5.70 14.12 12.41
N ARG A 62 -5.46 13.92 11.11
CA ARG A 62 -4.57 14.78 10.30
C ARG A 62 -5.21 16.11 9.92
N GLY A 63 -6.55 16.19 9.92
CA GLY A 63 -7.28 17.45 9.72
C GLY A 63 -6.98 18.13 8.38
N ARG A 64 -6.82 17.36 7.30
CA ARG A 64 -6.57 17.91 5.96
C ARG A 64 -7.89 18.18 5.27
N ASP A 65 -8.16 19.44 4.94
CA ASP A 65 -9.44 19.89 4.35
C ASP A 65 -9.87 19.12 3.10
N TYR A 66 -8.93 18.61 2.30
CA TYR A 66 -9.23 17.83 1.09
C TYR A 66 -9.58 16.36 1.37
N GLU A 67 -9.23 15.82 2.53
CA GLU A 67 -9.46 14.41 2.90
C GLU A 67 -10.87 14.17 3.49
N GLU A 68 -11.58 15.23 3.92
CA GLU A 68 -12.96 15.13 4.42
C GLU A 68 -13.96 14.63 3.37
N SER A 69 -13.65 14.86 2.09
CA SER A 69 -14.49 14.43 0.97
C SER A 69 -14.29 12.96 0.56
N ILE A 70 -13.31 12.27 1.15
CA ILE A 70 -13.02 10.87 0.82
C ILE A 70 -14.20 10.02 1.28
N ARG A 71 -14.92 9.45 0.32
CA ARG A 71 -16.05 8.60 0.63
C ARG A 71 -15.60 7.28 1.26
N LEU A 72 -16.38 6.78 2.22
CA LEU A 72 -16.07 5.54 2.94
C LEU A 72 -16.06 4.31 2.02
N ASP A 73 -16.93 4.27 1.02
CA ASP A 73 -16.98 3.23 -0.01
C ASP A 73 -15.69 3.19 -0.84
N TYR A 74 -15.18 4.36 -1.22
CA TYR A 74 -13.90 4.49 -1.91
C TYR A 74 -12.73 3.99 -1.06
N LEU A 75 -12.67 4.39 0.22
CA LEU A 75 -11.62 3.92 1.13
C LEU A 75 -11.68 2.40 1.34
N LYS A 76 -12.89 1.83 1.43
CA LYS A 76 -13.09 0.38 1.54
C LYS A 76 -12.61 -0.36 0.29
N SER A 77 -12.99 0.12 -0.89
CA SER A 77 -12.56 -0.43 -2.19
C SER A 77 -11.03 -0.42 -2.30
N LEU A 78 -10.38 0.71 -1.98
CA LEU A 78 -8.93 0.78 -1.96
C LEU A 78 -8.32 -0.23 -0.99
N ASN A 79 -8.85 -0.33 0.23
CA ASN A 79 -8.34 -1.27 1.22
C ASN A 79 -8.41 -2.72 0.72
N GLU A 80 -9.54 -3.12 0.13
CA GLU A 80 -9.70 -4.45 -0.47
C GLU A 80 -8.69 -4.71 -1.60
N ARG A 81 -8.38 -3.72 -2.44
CA ARG A 81 -7.34 -3.86 -3.47
C ARG A 81 -5.95 -4.04 -2.89
N TYR A 82 -5.60 -3.28 -1.85
CA TYR A 82 -4.30 -3.46 -1.18
C TYR A 82 -4.16 -4.86 -0.60
N GLU A 83 -5.23 -5.39 0.00
CA GLU A 83 -5.25 -6.76 0.53
C GLU A 83 -5.04 -7.80 -0.58
N GLN A 84 -5.76 -7.69 -1.70
CA GLN A 84 -5.61 -8.60 -2.84
C GLN A 84 -4.21 -8.50 -3.48
N TRP A 85 -3.67 -7.29 -3.60
CA TRP A 85 -2.35 -7.07 -4.18
C TRP A 85 -1.25 -7.61 -3.27
N ILE A 86 -1.31 -7.35 -1.96
CA ILE A 86 -0.27 -7.83 -1.05
C ILE A 86 -0.30 -9.36 -0.96
N ASP A 87 -1.48 -9.99 -1.01
CA ASP A 87 -1.61 -11.45 -1.02
C ASP A 87 -0.98 -12.07 -2.27
N SER A 88 -1.18 -11.44 -3.43
CA SER A 88 -0.62 -11.89 -4.72
C SER A 88 0.82 -11.45 -5.00
N TYR A 89 1.43 -10.61 -4.16
CA TYR A 89 2.80 -10.15 -4.35
C TYR A 89 3.83 -11.27 -4.13
N THR A 90 4.59 -11.57 -5.19
CA THR A 90 5.64 -12.61 -5.23
C THR A 90 7.00 -12.10 -5.73
N ALA A 91 7.14 -10.80 -6.02
CA ALA A 91 8.36 -10.26 -6.64
C ALA A 91 9.55 -10.16 -5.66
N GLY A 92 9.32 -10.22 -4.35
CA GLY A 92 10.37 -10.10 -3.34
C GLY A 92 9.87 -10.44 -1.94
N LYS A 93 10.69 -10.18 -0.93
CA LYS A 93 10.29 -10.31 0.47
C LYS A 93 9.23 -9.27 0.82
N LYS A 94 8.27 -9.65 1.65
CA LYS A 94 7.25 -8.74 2.17
C LYS A 94 7.11 -8.87 3.68
N LEU A 95 6.98 -7.74 4.35
CA LEU A 95 6.67 -7.65 5.78
C LEU A 95 5.33 -6.96 5.96
N VAL A 96 4.37 -7.67 6.55
CA VAL A 96 3.06 -7.11 6.90
C VAL A 96 3.08 -6.64 8.35
N VAL A 97 2.83 -5.36 8.56
CA VAL A 97 2.76 -4.74 9.89
C VAL A 97 1.32 -4.31 10.13
N ASN A 98 0.65 -4.92 11.11
CA ASN A 98 -0.68 -4.48 11.52
C ASN A 98 -0.57 -3.24 12.41
N VAL A 99 -1.08 -2.10 11.93
CA VAL A 99 -1.01 -0.81 12.62
C VAL A 99 -2.31 -0.43 13.34
N ASP A 100 -3.27 -1.36 13.47
CA ASP A 100 -4.45 -1.14 14.33
C ASP A 100 -4.06 -1.09 15.81
N ASN A 101 -3.08 -1.92 16.19
CA ASN A 101 -2.64 -2.11 17.58
C ASN A 101 -1.22 -1.56 17.85
N ILE A 102 -0.55 -1.05 16.83
CA ILE A 102 0.83 -0.55 16.92
C ILE A 102 0.82 0.95 16.70
N ASN A 103 1.26 1.72 17.70
CA ASN A 103 1.34 3.17 17.65
C ASN A 103 2.80 3.63 17.62
N PHE A 104 3.52 3.29 16.56
CA PHE A 104 4.92 3.66 16.37
C PHE A 104 5.16 5.18 16.25
N ALA A 105 4.10 5.97 16.05
CA ALA A 105 4.19 7.43 16.00
C ALA A 105 4.33 8.07 17.40
N GLU A 106 3.78 7.42 18.43
CA GLU A 106 3.75 7.95 19.80
C GLU A 106 4.46 7.03 20.82
N LYS A 107 4.74 5.78 20.45
CA LYS A 107 5.40 4.77 21.29
C LYS A 107 6.70 4.31 20.63
N PRO A 108 7.88 4.75 21.11
CA PRO A 108 9.16 4.31 20.60
C PRO A 108 9.38 2.80 20.70
N GLU A 109 8.77 2.13 21.68
CA GLU A 109 8.87 0.68 21.86
C GLU A 109 8.23 -0.08 20.69
N ASP A 110 7.08 0.39 20.22
CA ASP A 110 6.37 -0.15 19.06
C ASP A 110 7.19 0.01 17.78
N LEU A 111 7.93 1.12 17.65
CA LEU A 111 8.86 1.32 16.54
C LEU A 111 10.04 0.33 16.62
N GLY A 112 10.59 0.09 17.81
CA GLY A 112 11.65 -0.90 18.04
C GLY A 112 11.25 -2.29 17.54
N VAL A 113 10.04 -2.75 17.89
CA VAL A 113 9.50 -4.04 17.42
C VAL A 113 9.41 -4.11 15.89
N ILE A 114 9.06 -3.02 15.21
CA ILE A 114 9.03 -2.97 13.74
C ILE A 114 10.45 -3.05 13.17
N ILE A 115 11.39 -2.30 13.74
CA ILE A 115 12.80 -2.30 13.30
C ILE A 115 13.41 -3.69 13.45
N ASP A 116 13.16 -4.37 14.56
CA ASP A 116 13.65 -5.73 14.79
C ASP A 116 13.10 -6.72 13.76
N LYS A 117 11.82 -6.60 13.39
CA LYS A 117 11.21 -7.40 12.32
C LYS A 117 11.84 -7.11 10.97
N ILE A 118 12.09 -5.83 10.65
CA ILE A 118 12.76 -5.44 9.40
C ILE A 118 14.16 -6.03 9.33
N ASN A 119 14.93 -5.93 10.41
CA ASN A 119 16.28 -6.49 10.49
C ASN A 119 16.27 -8.01 10.32
N ALA A 120 15.33 -8.70 10.96
CA ALA A 120 15.17 -10.15 10.82
C ALA A 120 14.87 -10.57 9.36
N GLU A 121 14.04 -9.81 8.65
CA GLU A 121 13.71 -10.08 7.24
C GLU A 121 14.87 -9.78 6.29
N LEU A 122 15.61 -8.68 6.52
CA LEU A 122 16.70 -8.25 5.65
C LEU A 122 17.97 -9.10 5.84
N HIS A 123 18.34 -9.37 7.09
CA HIS A 123 19.64 -9.97 7.42
C HIS A 123 19.56 -11.45 7.81
N GLY A 124 18.35 -11.97 8.04
CA GLY A 124 18.16 -13.28 8.65
C GLY A 124 18.45 -13.24 10.15
N LEU A 125 17.82 -14.13 10.91
CA LEU A 125 18.32 -14.47 12.24
C LEU A 125 19.73 -15.04 12.06
N PHE A 126 20.72 -14.52 12.80
CA PHE A 126 22.04 -15.14 12.89
C PHE A 126 21.93 -16.65 13.14
#